data_AF-A0A9W7EP56-F1
#
_entry.id   AF-A0A9W7EP56-F1
#
_cell.length_a   1.000
_cell.length_b   1.000
_cell.length_c   1.000
_cell.angle_alpha   90.00
_cell.angle_beta   90.00
_cell.angle_gamma   90.00
#
_symmetry.space_group_name_H-M   'P 1'
#
loop_
_entity.id
_entity.type
_entity.pdbx_description
1 polymer ?
#
loop_
_entity_poly.entity_id
_entity_poly.type
_entity_poly.pdbx_seq_one_letter_code
_entity_poly.pdbx_strand_id
1 'polypeptide(L)'
;MNSPPPGKEKNLPNIYLELAHIVESQRHKANIRIMRNASETEILEKIDEKTIMFIYIGHYRGGGGGLEFSDGFVKGLVGKGKSLEFVFINACGSAMDNKSACQKIVNSYETPNKPPTTVGWHKQDLKDAHAKEVSKRIFSKIASRMNYEEALKEVIKEMKTEDGQKTERLKPVSLR
;
A
#
# COMPACT_ATOMS: atom_id res chain seq x y z
N MET A 1 -27.87 3.63 26.54
CA MET A 1 -26.98 3.28 25.41
C MET A 1 -26.13 4.48 25.10
N ASN A 2 -24.81 4.37 25.18
CA ASN A 2 -23.91 5.48 24.86
C ASN A 2 -23.74 5.56 23.35
N SER A 3 -24.33 6.58 22.72
CA SER A 3 -24.00 6.98 21.36
C SER A 3 -22.49 7.30 21.30
N PRO A 4 -21.75 6.89 20.24
CA PRO A 4 -20.35 7.25 20.13
C PRO A 4 -20.24 8.79 20.07
N PRO A 5 -19.24 9.39 20.72
CA PRO A 5 -19.13 10.84 20.79
C PRO A 5 -18.99 11.44 19.37
N PRO A 6 -19.75 12.49 19.04
CA PRO A 6 -19.61 13.21 17.78
C PRO A 6 -18.22 13.86 17.73
N GLY A 7 -17.48 13.63 16.64
CA GLY A 7 -16.08 14.02 16.50
C GLY A 7 -15.11 12.88 16.15
N LYS A 8 -15.60 11.64 15.98
CA LYS A 8 -14.82 10.53 15.41
C LYS A 8 -15.30 10.13 14.01
N GLU A 9 -15.74 11.10 13.21
CA GLU A 9 -15.81 10.87 11.77
C GLU A 9 -14.37 10.72 11.25
N LYS A 10 -14.00 9.46 11.07
CA LYS A 10 -12.71 8.98 10.60
C LYS A 10 -12.31 9.79 9.36
N ASN A 11 -11.16 10.45 9.36
CA ASN A 11 -10.65 11.22 8.22
C ASN A 11 -10.28 10.36 6.99
N LEU A 12 -10.37 9.04 7.08
CA LEU A 12 -9.99 8.10 6.02
C LEU A 12 -10.96 7.99 4.84
N PRO A 13 -12.31 7.98 5.02
CA PRO A 13 -13.26 7.98 3.90
C PRO A 13 -12.97 9.01 2.81
N ASN A 14 -12.59 10.25 3.15
CA ASN A 14 -12.24 11.28 2.16
C ASN A 14 -10.93 10.97 1.41
N ILE A 15 -9.95 10.33 2.08
CA ILE A 15 -8.67 9.94 1.48
C ILE A 15 -8.87 8.85 0.43
N TYR A 16 -9.66 7.82 0.76
CA TYR A 16 -9.98 6.76 -0.18
C TYR A 16 -10.77 7.28 -1.37
N LEU A 17 -11.63 8.28 -1.19
CA LEU A 17 -12.40 8.90 -2.27
C LEU A 17 -11.50 9.71 -3.21
N GLU A 18 -10.59 10.53 -2.70
CA GLU A 18 -9.64 11.30 -3.51
C GLU A 18 -8.69 10.37 -4.29
N LEU A 19 -8.12 9.37 -3.63
CA LEU A 19 -7.22 8.40 -4.27
C LEU A 19 -7.98 7.54 -5.28
N ALA A 20 -9.18 7.08 -4.93
CA ALA A 20 -10.04 6.36 -5.87
C ALA A 20 -10.36 7.24 -7.08
N HIS A 21 -10.62 8.53 -6.93
CA HIS A 21 -10.89 9.42 -8.06
C HIS A 21 -9.68 9.59 -8.99
N ILE A 22 -8.47 9.77 -8.42
CA ILE A 22 -7.23 9.83 -9.21
C ILE A 22 -7.03 8.51 -9.96
N VAL A 23 -7.19 7.38 -9.28
CA VAL A 23 -7.03 6.04 -9.86
C VAL A 23 -8.09 5.76 -10.92
N GLU A 24 -9.36 6.09 -10.66
CA GLU A 24 -10.50 5.92 -11.56
C GLU A 24 -10.33 6.78 -12.82
N SER A 25 -9.80 8.00 -12.69
CA SER A 25 -9.46 8.84 -13.84
C SER A 25 -8.43 8.19 -14.76
N GLN A 26 -7.65 7.21 -14.29
CA GLN A 26 -6.70 6.45 -15.08
C GLN A 26 -7.22 5.08 -15.53
N ARG A 27 -8.47 4.72 -15.21
CA ARG A 27 -9.04 3.39 -15.52
C ARG A 27 -9.17 3.10 -17.02
N HIS A 28 -9.18 4.14 -17.86
CA HIS A 28 -9.12 3.98 -19.32
C HIS A 28 -7.70 3.65 -19.82
N LYS A 29 -6.66 3.85 -19.00
CA LYS A 29 -5.25 3.58 -19.34
C LYS A 29 -4.72 2.31 -18.69
N ALA A 30 -5.37 1.84 -17.62
CA ALA A 30 -5.00 0.62 -16.91
C ALA A 30 -6.26 -0.08 -16.38
N ASN A 31 -6.26 -1.42 -16.38
CA ASN A 31 -7.36 -2.20 -15.80
C ASN A 31 -7.26 -2.16 -14.27
N ILE A 32 -7.82 -1.12 -13.66
CA ILE A 32 -7.75 -0.91 -12.23
C ILE A 32 -9.03 -1.40 -11.55
N ARG A 33 -8.86 -2.16 -10.47
CA ARG A 33 -9.93 -2.65 -9.60
C ARG A 33 -9.76 -2.02 -8.23
N ILE A 34 -10.76 -1.26 -7.78
CA ILE A 34 -10.77 -0.64 -6.45
C ILE A 34 -11.69 -1.46 -5.55
N MET A 35 -11.14 -1.93 -4.43
CA MET A 35 -11.88 -2.73 -3.45
C MET A 35 -11.90 -1.99 -2.11
N ARG A 36 -13.06 -2.00 -1.43
CA ARG A 36 -13.25 -1.36 -0.12
C ARG A 36 -13.77 -2.39 0.86
N ASN A 37 -13.17 -2.46 2.06
CA ASN A 37 -13.52 -3.42 3.11
C ASN A 37 -13.57 -4.88 2.62
N ALA A 38 -12.77 -5.22 1.62
CA ALA A 38 -12.73 -6.56 1.07
C ALA A 38 -11.99 -7.50 2.02
N SER A 39 -12.52 -8.69 2.16
CA SER A 39 -11.87 -9.82 2.80
C SER A 39 -10.65 -10.30 2.00
N GLU A 40 -9.77 -11.04 2.67
CA GLU A 40 -8.63 -11.69 2.05
C GLU A 40 -9.05 -12.57 0.85
N THR A 41 -10.13 -13.34 1.01
CA THR A 41 -10.68 -14.21 -0.05
C THR A 41 -11.14 -13.40 -1.26
N GLU A 42 -11.94 -12.35 -1.05
CA GLU A 42 -12.43 -11.51 -2.15
C GLU A 42 -11.26 -10.87 -2.93
N ILE A 43 -10.21 -10.44 -2.23
CA ILE A 43 -9.02 -9.88 -2.88
C ILE A 43 -8.33 -10.96 -3.74
N LEU A 44 -8.09 -12.15 -3.19
CA LEU A 44 -7.41 -13.24 -3.91
C LEU A 44 -8.18 -13.72 -5.14
N GLU A 45 -9.52 -13.71 -5.10
CA GLU A 45 -10.37 -14.02 -6.26
C GLU A 45 -10.25 -12.98 -7.38
N LYS A 46 -9.91 -11.73 -7.05
CA LYS A 46 -9.71 -10.65 -8.02
C LYS A 46 -8.27 -10.52 -8.50
N ILE A 47 -7.31 -11.20 -7.89
CA ILE A 47 -5.94 -11.27 -8.41
C ILE A 47 -5.88 -12.40 -9.45
N ASP A 48 -5.61 -12.00 -10.69
CA ASP A 48 -5.48 -12.88 -11.85
C ASP A 48 -4.10 -12.75 -12.52
N GLU A 49 -3.87 -13.52 -13.58
CA GLU A 49 -2.57 -13.55 -14.27
C GLU A 49 -2.16 -12.23 -14.92
N LYS A 50 -3.12 -11.31 -15.11
CA LYS A 50 -2.90 -9.98 -15.71
C LYS A 50 -2.65 -8.92 -14.65
N THR A 51 -2.77 -9.28 -13.37
CA THR A 51 -2.54 -8.38 -12.25
C THR A 51 -1.04 -8.28 -11.99
N ILE A 52 -0.45 -7.15 -12.40
CA ILE A 52 0.99 -6.89 -12.24
C ILE A 52 1.36 -6.14 -10.96
N MET A 53 0.36 -5.51 -10.33
CA MET A 53 0.57 -4.63 -9.18
C MET A 53 -0.55 -4.78 -8.17
N PHE A 54 -0.18 -4.93 -6.90
CA PHE A 54 -1.11 -4.91 -5.76
C PHE A 54 -0.80 -3.70 -4.87
N ILE A 55 -1.81 -2.91 -4.55
CA ILE A 55 -1.67 -1.73 -3.68
C ILE A 55 -2.66 -1.84 -2.53
N TYR A 56 -2.14 -1.89 -1.31
CA TYR A 56 -2.90 -1.75 -0.08
C TYR A 56 -2.67 -0.37 0.54
N ILE A 57 -3.76 0.29 0.90
CA ILE A 57 -3.75 1.56 1.63
C ILE A 57 -4.66 1.34 2.83
N GLY A 58 -4.11 1.48 4.04
CA GLY A 58 -4.88 1.18 5.24
C GLY A 58 -4.07 1.32 6.53
N HIS A 59 -4.68 0.92 7.65
CA HIS A 59 -4.03 1.03 8.96
C HIS A 59 -3.19 -0.19 9.34
N TYR A 60 -2.22 0.09 10.22
CA TYR A 60 -1.37 -0.79 11.02
C TYR A 60 -1.65 -2.29 10.92
N ARG A 61 -0.71 -3.08 10.37
CA ARG A 61 -0.66 -4.57 10.42
C ARG A 61 -1.99 -5.32 10.21
N GLY A 62 -3.01 -4.68 9.62
CA GLY A 62 -4.39 -5.18 9.59
C GLY A 62 -5.16 -5.31 10.91
N GLY A 63 -4.50 -5.27 12.07
CA GLY A 63 -5.11 -5.61 13.37
C GLY A 63 -6.05 -4.58 14.02
N GLY A 64 -6.67 -3.67 13.26
CA GLY A 64 -7.57 -2.63 13.77
C GLY A 64 -8.87 -2.48 12.97
N GLY A 65 -9.27 -3.54 12.25
CA GLY A 65 -10.34 -3.51 11.24
C GLY A 65 -9.84 -3.26 9.81
N GLY A 66 -8.57 -3.59 9.54
CA GLY A 66 -7.95 -3.57 8.21
C GLY A 66 -7.59 -4.98 7.73
N LEU A 67 -6.93 -5.10 6.59
CA LEU A 67 -6.52 -6.40 6.05
C LEU A 67 -5.39 -7.01 6.88
N GLU A 68 -5.62 -8.17 7.52
CA GLU A 68 -4.71 -8.79 8.50
C GLU A 68 -3.39 -9.32 7.94
N PHE A 69 -3.29 -9.50 6.62
CA PHE A 69 -2.16 -10.19 5.98
C PHE A 69 -1.86 -11.51 6.71
N SER A 70 -2.90 -12.33 6.83
CA SER A 70 -2.80 -13.67 7.37
C SER A 70 -1.81 -14.49 6.54
N ASP A 71 -1.24 -15.53 7.14
CA ASP A 71 -0.29 -16.39 6.43
C ASP A 71 -0.97 -17.10 5.25
N GLY A 72 -2.28 -17.36 5.34
CA GLY A 72 -3.09 -17.89 4.23
C GLY A 72 -3.23 -16.89 3.08
N PHE A 73 -3.49 -15.63 3.40
CA PHE A 73 -3.57 -14.58 2.39
C PHE A 73 -2.23 -14.33 1.70
N VAL A 74 -1.16 -14.24 2.47
CA VAL A 74 0.20 -14.05 1.92
C VAL A 74 0.56 -15.21 0.99
N LYS A 75 0.34 -16.47 1.42
CA LYS A 75 0.56 -17.65 0.56
C LYS A 75 -0.32 -17.63 -0.68
N GLY A 76 -1.58 -17.19 -0.56
CA GLY A 76 -2.47 -17.01 -1.71
C GLY A 76 -1.93 -15.96 -2.69
N LEU A 77 -1.46 -14.83 -2.18
CA LEU A 77 -0.86 -13.75 -2.96
C LEU A 77 0.40 -14.21 -3.69
N VAL A 78 1.27 -14.95 -3.01
CA VAL A 78 2.47 -15.56 -3.59
C VAL A 78 2.11 -16.63 -4.62
N GLY A 79 1.10 -17.46 -4.34
CA GLY A 79 0.62 -18.49 -5.27
C GLY A 79 0.05 -17.90 -6.56
N LYS A 80 -0.59 -16.73 -6.47
CA LYS A 80 -0.99 -15.89 -7.62
C LYS A 80 0.17 -15.06 -8.18
N GLY A 81 1.25 -14.97 -7.43
CA GLY A 81 2.31 -13.98 -7.51
C GLY A 81 3.36 -14.20 -8.60
N LYS A 82 3.20 -15.21 -9.48
CA LYS A 82 3.96 -15.26 -10.74
C LYS A 82 3.71 -14.05 -11.63
N SER A 83 2.58 -13.36 -11.41
CA SER A 83 2.13 -12.21 -12.19
C SER A 83 2.46 -10.88 -11.54
N LEU A 84 2.63 -10.85 -10.22
CA LEU A 84 2.86 -9.62 -9.49
C LEU A 84 4.34 -9.22 -9.60
N GLU A 85 4.57 -8.06 -10.19
CA GLU A 85 5.90 -7.43 -10.22
C GLU A 85 6.11 -6.51 -9.02
N PHE A 86 5.01 -5.93 -8.52
CA PHE A 86 5.05 -4.89 -7.50
C PHE A 86 3.95 -5.03 -6.44
N VAL A 87 4.35 -4.89 -5.18
CA VAL A 87 3.43 -4.83 -4.04
C VAL A 87 3.70 -3.58 -3.22
N PHE A 88 2.70 -2.72 -3.06
CA PHE A 88 2.77 -1.56 -2.17
C PHE A 88 1.88 -1.72 -0.96
N ILE A 89 2.43 -1.59 0.23
CA ILE A 89 1.68 -1.62 1.48
C ILE A 89 1.85 -0.27 2.17
N ASN A 90 0.97 0.67 1.82
CA ASN A 90 0.93 2.00 2.42
C ASN A 90 0.22 1.98 3.77
N ALA A 91 0.90 1.40 4.76
CA ALA A 91 0.44 1.34 6.14
C ALA A 91 1.63 1.53 7.09
N CYS A 92 1.41 2.25 8.21
CA CYS A 92 2.45 2.46 9.20
C CYS A 92 2.99 1.12 9.75
N GLY A 93 4.31 0.95 9.73
CA GLY A 93 4.98 -0.26 10.20
C GLY A 93 4.84 -1.48 9.28
N SER A 94 4.38 -1.32 8.03
CA SER A 94 4.23 -2.42 7.06
C SER A 94 5.53 -3.12 6.68
N ALA A 95 6.69 -2.51 6.96
CA ALA A 95 8.02 -3.06 6.73
C ALA A 95 8.94 -2.95 7.97
N MET A 96 8.37 -2.89 9.18
CA MET A 96 9.16 -2.59 10.39
C MET A 96 10.13 -3.71 10.82
N ASP A 97 9.71 -4.97 10.72
CA ASP A 97 10.43 -6.12 11.27
C ASP A 97 10.13 -7.41 10.50
N ASN A 98 10.69 -8.52 10.95
CA ASN A 98 10.53 -9.83 10.31
C ASN A 98 9.10 -10.41 10.36
N LYS A 99 8.19 -9.77 11.10
CA LYS A 99 6.77 -10.16 11.19
C LYS A 99 5.87 -9.19 10.41
N SER A 100 6.45 -8.19 9.77
CA SER A 100 5.72 -7.19 8.99
C SER A 100 5.13 -7.79 7.72
N ALA A 101 4.06 -7.18 7.20
CA ALA A 101 3.37 -7.67 6.00
C ALA A 101 4.32 -7.77 4.80
N CYS A 102 5.20 -6.77 4.61
CA CYS A 102 6.17 -6.79 3.52
C CYS A 102 7.15 -7.95 3.65
N GLN A 103 7.69 -8.19 4.86
CA GLN A 103 8.62 -9.29 5.06
C GLN A 103 7.94 -10.65 4.91
N LYS A 104 6.70 -10.80 5.40
CA LYS A 104 5.92 -12.03 5.21
C LYS A 104 5.77 -12.37 3.73
N ILE A 105 5.44 -11.38 2.90
CA ILE A 105 5.30 -11.55 1.45
C ILE A 105 6.63 -12.03 0.86
N VAL A 106 7.73 -11.30 1.08
CA VAL A 106 9.03 -11.65 0.50
C VAL A 106 9.51 -13.03 0.98
N ASN A 107 9.39 -13.34 2.27
CA ASN A 107 9.80 -14.63 2.84
C ASN A 107 8.94 -15.81 2.37
N SER A 108 7.75 -15.56 1.84
CA SER A 108 6.85 -16.62 1.39
C SER A 108 7.14 -17.09 -0.04
N TYR A 109 8.01 -16.39 -0.79
CA TYR A 109 8.46 -16.85 -2.11
C TYR A 109 9.57 -17.89 -1.97
N GLU A 110 9.32 -19.08 -2.49
CA GLU A 110 10.33 -20.14 -2.60
C GLU A 110 11.17 -19.96 -3.87
N THR A 111 12.49 -20.16 -3.78
CA THR A 111 13.38 -20.33 -4.94
C THR A 111 12.84 -21.41 -5.89
N PRO A 112 12.79 -21.19 -7.23
CA PRO A 112 13.40 -20.12 -8.01
C PRO A 112 12.48 -18.91 -8.27
N ASN A 113 11.30 -18.83 -7.66
CA ASN A 113 10.36 -17.76 -7.93
C ASN A 113 10.86 -16.46 -7.30
N LYS A 114 11.07 -15.45 -8.13
CA LYS A 114 11.53 -14.15 -7.69
C LYS A 114 10.35 -13.39 -7.05
N PRO A 115 10.48 -12.91 -5.80
CA PRO A 115 9.43 -12.13 -5.18
C PRO A 115 9.25 -10.77 -5.90
N PRO A 116 8.03 -10.20 -5.84
CA PRO A 116 7.76 -8.85 -6.30
C PRO A 116 8.58 -7.87 -5.48
N THR A 117 8.90 -6.74 -6.10
CA THR A 117 9.41 -5.60 -5.34
C THR A 117 8.31 -5.18 -4.37
N THR A 118 8.56 -5.35 -3.08
CA THR A 118 7.57 -5.09 -2.03
C THR A 118 7.99 -3.86 -1.24
N VAL A 119 7.16 -2.82 -1.28
CA VAL A 119 7.44 -1.54 -0.63
C VAL A 119 6.49 -1.29 0.55
N GLY A 120 7.08 -0.92 1.68
CA GLY A 120 6.34 -0.49 2.87
C GLY A 120 7.10 0.54 3.70
N TRP A 121 6.66 0.72 4.95
CA TRP A 121 7.14 1.77 5.84
C TRP A 121 7.56 1.24 7.21
N HIS A 122 8.56 1.87 7.83
CA HIS A 122 8.86 1.68 9.24
C HIS A 122 7.82 2.39 10.15
N LYS A 123 7.70 1.95 11.40
CA LYS A 123 6.61 2.32 12.33
C LYS A 123 6.64 3.78 12.82
N GLN A 124 7.74 4.49 12.66
CA GLN A 124 7.87 5.85 13.20
C GLN A 124 7.68 6.95 12.16
N ASP A 125 7.57 6.58 10.89
CA ASP A 125 7.86 7.53 9.83
C ASP A 125 6.61 8.03 9.12
N LEU A 126 5.52 7.25 9.16
CA LEU A 126 4.31 7.57 8.42
C LEU A 126 3.14 7.90 9.35
N LYS A 127 2.88 9.20 9.53
CA LYS A 127 1.57 9.70 9.99
C LYS A 127 0.54 9.53 8.87
N ASP A 128 -0.74 9.43 9.21
CA ASP A 128 -1.83 9.27 8.22
C ASP A 128 -1.84 10.38 7.15
N ALA A 129 -1.54 11.63 7.54
CA ALA A 129 -1.42 12.76 6.62
C ALA A 129 -0.26 12.59 5.62
N HIS A 130 0.87 12.03 6.06
CA HIS A 130 1.99 11.71 5.17
C HIS A 130 1.66 10.53 4.25
N ALA A 131 1.01 9.48 4.77
CA ALA A 131 0.55 8.34 3.97
C ALA A 131 -0.38 8.81 2.82
N LYS A 132 -1.26 9.77 3.12
CA LYS A 132 -2.15 10.42 2.16
C LYS A 132 -1.33 11.13 1.08
N GLU A 133 -0.45 12.03 1.48
CA GLU A 133 0.30 12.88 0.55
C GLU A 133 1.24 12.05 -0.34
N VAL A 134 1.92 11.05 0.24
CA VAL A 134 2.75 10.12 -0.53
C VAL A 134 1.91 9.42 -1.59
N SER A 135 0.78 8.81 -1.20
CA SER A 135 -0.08 8.10 -2.15
C SER A 135 -0.56 9.02 -3.26
N LYS A 136 -1.06 10.21 -2.91
CA LYS A 136 -1.58 11.18 -3.88
C LYS A 136 -0.52 11.55 -4.91
N ARG A 137 0.71 11.85 -4.48
CA ARG A 137 1.79 12.22 -5.39
C ARG A 137 2.28 11.06 -6.23
N ILE A 138 2.41 9.85 -5.65
CA ILE A 138 2.80 8.65 -6.39
C ILE A 138 1.80 8.39 -7.52
N PHE A 139 0.50 8.37 -7.22
CA PHE A 139 -0.51 8.16 -8.24
C PHE A 139 -0.56 9.28 -9.28
N SER A 140 -0.33 10.54 -8.88
CA SER A 140 -0.24 11.66 -9.83
C SER A 140 0.95 11.51 -10.79
N LYS A 141 2.11 11.05 -10.30
CA LYS A 141 3.29 10.81 -11.14
C LYS A 141 3.09 9.59 -12.05
N ILE A 142 2.49 8.52 -11.55
CA ILE A 142 2.12 7.34 -12.36
C ILE A 142 1.11 7.73 -13.46
N ALA A 143 0.12 8.57 -13.14
CA ALA A 143 -0.82 9.12 -14.12
C ALA A 143 -0.12 9.93 -15.23
N SER A 144 1.06 10.49 -14.92
CA SER A 144 1.94 11.21 -15.84
C SER A 144 2.94 10.30 -16.58
N ARG A 145 2.70 8.98 -16.58
CA ARG A 145 3.52 7.93 -17.22
C ARG A 145 4.88 7.65 -16.58
N MET A 146 5.10 8.10 -15.35
CA MET A 146 6.26 7.68 -14.57
C MET A 146 6.06 6.24 -14.09
N ASN A 147 7.11 5.40 -14.12
CA ASN A 147 6.99 4.09 -13.49
C ASN A 147 6.91 4.23 -11.97
N TYR A 148 6.36 3.21 -11.30
CA TYR A 148 6.09 3.29 -9.86
C TYR A 148 7.37 3.55 -9.04
N GLU A 149 8.49 2.90 -9.37
CA GLU A 149 9.74 3.01 -8.61
C GLU A 149 10.33 4.42 -8.69
N GLU A 150 10.34 5.02 -9.88
CA GLU A 150 10.72 6.41 -10.10
C GLU A 150 9.79 7.37 -9.37
N ALA A 151 8.47 7.16 -9.47
CA ALA A 151 7.47 7.97 -8.79
C ALA A 151 7.68 7.95 -7.27
N LEU A 152 7.91 6.78 -6.69
CA LEU A 152 8.20 6.63 -5.27
C LEU A 152 9.46 7.42 -4.89
N LYS A 153 10.57 7.22 -5.61
CA LYS A 153 11.86 7.91 -5.35
C LYS A 153 11.72 9.43 -5.40
N GLU A 154 11.04 9.95 -6.42
CA GLU A 154 10.81 11.39 -6.55
C GLU A 154 9.93 11.95 -5.44
N VAL A 155 8.83 11.27 -5.10
CA VAL A 155 7.92 11.74 -4.04
C VAL A 155 8.63 11.85 -2.70
N ILE A 156 9.45 10.87 -2.34
CA ILE A 156 10.19 10.90 -1.07
C ILE A 156 11.19 12.04 -1.03
N LYS A 157 11.87 12.31 -2.16
CA LYS A 157 12.79 13.43 -2.32
C LYS A 157 12.08 14.78 -2.18
N GLU A 158 10.86 14.89 -2.67
CA GLU A 158 10.07 16.13 -2.67
C GLU A 158 9.36 16.42 -1.34
N MET A 159 9.06 15.40 -0.55
CA MET A 159 8.38 15.60 0.72
C MET A 159 9.28 16.35 1.71
N LYS A 160 8.66 17.16 2.58
CA LYS A 160 9.29 17.84 3.73
C LYS A 160 8.48 17.50 4.97
N THR A 161 9.11 17.34 6.14
CA THR A 161 8.34 17.22 7.40
C THR A 161 7.75 18.58 7.77
N GLU A 162 6.69 18.59 8.59
CA GLU A 162 6.01 19.81 9.07
C GLU A 162 6.98 20.82 9.74
N ASP A 163 8.13 20.34 10.24
CA ASP A 163 9.15 21.15 10.93
C ASP A 163 10.27 21.66 9.99
N GLY A 164 10.13 21.54 8.67
CA GLY A 164 11.13 21.97 7.70
C GLY A 164 12.41 21.13 7.68
N GLN A 165 12.49 20.05 8.47
CA GLN A 165 13.56 19.06 8.40
C GLN A 165 13.39 18.17 7.17
N LYS A 166 14.52 17.68 6.63
CA LYS A 166 14.51 16.73 5.52
C LYS A 166 13.72 15.48 5.91
N THR A 167 13.01 14.91 4.94
CA THR A 167 12.23 13.66 5.01
C THR A 167 13.05 12.39 5.22
N GLU A 168 14.26 12.50 5.76
CA GLU A 168 15.12 11.37 6.08
C GLU A 168 14.46 10.39 7.07
N ARG A 169 13.34 10.77 7.69
CA ARG A 169 12.46 9.86 8.46
C ARG A 169 11.61 8.98 7.54
N LEU A 170 11.02 9.50 6.46
CA LEU A 170 10.23 8.71 5.50
C LEU A 170 11.12 7.82 4.63
N LYS A 171 11.60 6.72 5.20
CA LYS A 171 12.38 5.70 4.51
C LYS A 171 11.42 4.60 4.05
N PRO A 172 10.99 4.56 2.77
CA PRO A 172 10.37 3.35 2.28
C PRO A 172 11.39 2.22 2.40
N VAL A 173 10.91 1.03 2.69
CA VAL A 173 11.73 -0.17 2.63
C VAL A 173 11.31 -0.91 1.39
N SER A 174 12.24 -1.09 0.46
CA SER A 174 12.07 -1.96 -0.69
C SER A 174 12.70 -3.31 -0.36
N LEU A 175 11.84 -4.33 -0.25
CA LEU A 175 12.25 -5.72 -0.02
C LEU A 175 12.11 -6.52 -1.31
N ARG A 176 13.02 -7.49 -1.50
CA ARG A 176 13.03 -8.49 -2.55
C ARG A 176 13.72 -9.74 -2.02
#